data_AF-T1CTE3-F1
#
_entry.id   AF-T1CTE3-F1
#
_cell.length_a   1.000
_cell.length_b   1.000
_cell.length_c   1.000
_cell.angle_alpha   90.00
_cell.angle_beta   90.00
_cell.angle_gamma   90.00
#
_symmetry.space_group_name_H-M   'P 1'
#
loop_
_entity.id
_entity.type
_entity.pdbx_description
1 polymer ?
#
loop_
_entity_poly.entity_id
_entity_poly.type
_entity_poly.pdbx_seq_one_letter_code
_entity_poly.pdbx_strand_id
1 'polypeptide(L)'
;MAFKDAQIRAFAKNKALYMKAFYKNIGLKKGDEIYLREIELLDSRILEQCLRYEFKGDDLVFLRSKGVEIVVILGQNDRIIDSLKANDFFSEFGIVYLIKNANHLLNVSLP
;
A
#
# COMPACT_ATOMS: atom_id res chain seq x y z
N MET A 1 6.87 -13.40 9.08
CA MET A 1 5.53 -13.94 9.43
C MET A 1 4.95 -13.27 10.67
N ALA A 2 5.66 -13.27 11.82
CA ALA A 2 5.15 -12.73 13.09
C ALA A 2 4.50 -11.33 13.03
N PHE A 3 5.06 -10.39 12.24
CA PHE A 3 4.48 -9.05 12.08
C PHE A 3 3.11 -9.07 11.37
N LYS A 4 3.00 -9.74 10.21
CA LYS A 4 1.75 -9.85 9.45
C LYS A 4 0.66 -10.50 10.30
N ASP A 5 1.01 -11.57 11.04
CA ASP A 5 0.07 -12.26 11.93
C ASP A 5 -0.38 -11.36 13.10
N ALA A 6 0.51 -10.51 13.62
CA ALA A 6 0.17 -9.54 14.66
C ALA A 6 -0.81 -8.47 14.15
N GLN A 7 -0.65 -7.99 12.90
CA GLN A 7 -1.58 -7.06 12.28
C GLN A 7 -2.99 -7.67 12.14
N ILE A 8 -3.07 -8.91 11.64
CA ILE A 8 -4.34 -9.64 11.49
C ILE A 8 -5.05 -9.81 12.84
N ARG A 9 -4.31 -10.22 13.88
CA ARG A 9 -4.86 -10.34 15.24
C ARG A 9 -5.32 -9.00 15.81
N ALA A 10 -4.55 -7.94 15.59
CA ALA A 10 -4.92 -6.60 16.07
C ALA A 10 -6.20 -6.09 15.41
N PHE A 11 -6.35 -6.30 14.10
CA PHE A 11 -7.56 -5.98 13.36
C PHE A 11 -8.77 -6.79 13.86
N ALA A 12 -8.61 -8.12 14.01
CA ALA A 12 -9.68 -8.98 14.53
C ALA A 12 -10.10 -8.61 15.96
N LYS A 13 -9.15 -8.19 16.81
CA LYS A 13 -9.41 -7.79 18.19
C LYS A 13 -10.19 -6.47 18.28
N ASN A 14 -9.79 -5.46 17.49
CA ASN A 14 -10.48 -4.17 17.47
C ASN A 14 -10.27 -3.48 16.12
N LYS A 15 -11.17 -3.77 15.19
CA LYS A 15 -11.18 -3.22 13.82
C LYS A 15 -11.17 -1.70 13.81
N ALA A 16 -12.02 -1.05 14.61
CA ALA A 16 -12.14 0.41 14.62
C ALA A 16 -10.83 1.09 15.06
N LEU A 17 -10.20 0.58 16.12
CA LEU A 17 -8.93 1.12 16.61
C LEU A 17 -7.79 0.87 15.62
N TYR A 18 -7.73 -0.33 15.03
CA TYR A 18 -6.75 -0.65 13.99
C TYR A 18 -6.88 0.30 12.80
N MET A 19 -8.10 0.48 12.29
CA MET A 19 -8.34 1.36 11.14
C MET A 19 -8.02 2.82 11.46
N LYS A 20 -8.31 3.30 12.67
CA LYS A 20 -7.90 4.64 13.11
C LYS A 20 -6.37 4.83 13.03
N ALA A 21 -5.60 3.83 13.44
CA ALA A 21 -4.14 3.87 13.33
C ALA A 21 -3.66 3.79 11.87
N PHE A 22 -4.29 2.93 11.06
CA PHE A 22 -4.01 2.81 9.63
C PHE A 22 -4.25 4.14 8.89
N TYR A 23 -5.39 4.80 9.11
CA TYR A 23 -5.71 6.09 8.48
C TYR A 23 -4.72 7.20 8.82
N LYS A 24 -4.27 7.22 10.08
CA LYS A 24 -3.22 8.15 10.50
C LYS A 24 -1.91 7.87 9.74
N ASN A 25 -1.56 6.61 9.51
CA ASN A 25 -0.31 6.22 8.86
C ASN A 25 -0.31 6.46 7.35
N ILE A 26 -1.43 6.23 6.66
CA ILE A 26 -1.56 6.61 5.24
C ILE A 26 -1.62 8.13 5.04
N GLY A 27 -1.83 8.89 6.12
CA GLY A 27 -1.90 10.34 6.12
C GLY A 27 -3.22 10.87 5.54
N LEU A 28 -4.31 10.21 5.89
CA LEU A 28 -5.68 10.60 5.53
C LEU A 28 -6.00 11.97 6.14
N LYS A 29 -6.49 12.92 5.33
CA LYS A 29 -6.88 14.27 5.74
C LYS A 29 -8.41 14.42 5.74
N LYS A 30 -8.88 15.50 6.36
CA LYS A 30 -10.30 15.91 6.27
C LYS A 30 -10.63 16.20 4.80
N GLY A 31 -11.71 15.64 4.27
CA GLY A 31 -12.05 15.67 2.84
C GLY A 31 -11.72 14.37 2.08
N ASP A 32 -10.92 13.47 2.67
CA ASP A 32 -10.57 12.17 2.08
C ASP A 32 -11.58 11.07 2.46
N GLU A 33 -12.75 11.42 3.04
CA GLU A 33 -13.75 10.45 3.53
C GLU A 33 -14.31 9.57 2.41
N ILE A 34 -14.15 9.99 1.16
CA ILE A 34 -14.52 9.23 -0.02
C ILE A 34 -13.83 7.86 -0.09
N TYR A 35 -12.62 7.74 0.46
CA TYR A 35 -11.83 6.51 0.53
C TYR A 35 -12.22 5.59 1.70
N LEU A 36 -13.13 6.05 2.56
CA LEU A 36 -13.61 5.30 3.74
C LEU A 36 -14.89 4.50 3.45
N ARG A 37 -15.33 4.43 2.19
CA ARG A 37 -16.50 3.62 1.85
C ARG A 37 -16.19 2.14 2.06
N GLU A 38 -17.23 1.37 2.38
CA GLU A 38 -17.17 -0.11 2.42
C GLU A 38 -16.25 -0.71 3.50
N ILE A 39 -15.73 0.10 4.45
CA ILE A 39 -14.93 -0.41 5.58
C ILE A 39 -15.70 -1.48 6.35
N GLU A 40 -17.01 -1.33 6.49
CA GLU A 40 -17.86 -2.30 7.19
C GLU A 40 -17.78 -3.69 6.56
N LEU A 41 -17.57 -3.78 5.24
CA LEU A 41 -17.42 -5.03 4.49
C LEU A 41 -16.04 -5.69 4.66
N LEU A 42 -15.04 -4.97 5.20
CA LEU A 42 -13.70 -5.52 5.41
C LEU A 42 -13.70 -6.59 6.52
N ASP A 43 -13.08 -7.72 6.26
CA ASP A 43 -12.83 -8.75 7.27
C ASP A 43 -11.33 -9.11 7.36
N SER A 44 -10.98 -9.95 8.34
CA SER A 44 -9.59 -10.35 8.56
C SER A 44 -9.00 -11.13 7.39
N ARG A 45 -9.82 -11.77 6.54
CA ARG A 45 -9.36 -12.53 5.37
C ARG A 45 -8.91 -11.59 4.27
N ILE A 46 -9.66 -10.51 4.02
CA ILE A 46 -9.25 -9.46 3.06
C ILE A 46 -7.94 -8.83 3.52
N LEU A 47 -7.83 -8.50 4.80
CA LEU A 47 -6.57 -7.95 5.33
C LEU A 47 -5.41 -8.94 5.20
N GLU A 48 -5.65 -10.22 5.48
CA GLU A 48 -4.64 -11.27 5.31
C GLU A 48 -4.18 -11.38 3.85
N GLN A 49 -5.10 -11.35 2.89
CA GLN A 49 -4.77 -11.34 1.46
C GLN A 49 -3.89 -10.15 1.10
N CYS A 50 -4.25 -8.93 1.53
CA CYS A 50 -3.44 -7.73 1.27
C CYS A 50 -2.04 -7.83 1.89
N LEU A 51 -1.92 -8.34 3.12
CA LEU A 51 -0.64 -8.45 3.81
C LEU A 51 0.24 -9.55 3.23
N ARG A 52 -0.34 -10.65 2.75
CA ARG A 52 0.39 -11.82 2.26
C ARG A 52 0.63 -11.82 0.76
N TYR A 53 -0.06 -10.98 0.00
CA TYR A 53 0.17 -10.86 -1.43
C TYR A 53 1.60 -10.41 -1.71
N GLU A 54 2.22 -11.03 -2.71
CA GLU A 54 3.57 -10.74 -3.17
C GLU A 54 3.55 -10.64 -4.69
N PHE A 55 4.12 -9.55 -5.22
CA PHE A 55 4.32 -9.41 -6.65
C PHE A 55 5.44 -10.36 -7.10
N LYS A 56 5.19 -11.12 -8.16
CA LYS A 56 6.19 -12.00 -8.76
C LYS A 56 6.80 -11.30 -9.97
N GLY A 57 8.13 -11.29 -10.05
CA GLY A 57 8.84 -10.72 -11.19
C GLY A 57 8.43 -11.36 -12.52
N ASP A 58 8.25 -12.69 -12.53
CA ASP A 58 7.83 -13.44 -13.72
C ASP A 58 6.47 -12.97 -14.28
N ASP A 59 5.52 -12.62 -13.41
CA ASP A 59 4.21 -12.10 -13.83
C ASP A 59 4.37 -10.73 -14.51
N LEU A 60 5.26 -9.88 -13.99
CA LEU A 60 5.55 -8.55 -14.56
C LEU A 60 6.31 -8.67 -15.89
N VAL A 61 7.28 -9.59 -15.99
CA VAL A 61 7.97 -9.91 -17.24
C VAL A 61 6.99 -10.39 -18.30
N PHE A 62 6.07 -11.28 -17.92
CA PHE A 62 5.02 -11.76 -18.81
C PHE A 62 4.15 -10.61 -19.32
N LEU A 63 3.69 -9.71 -18.44
CA LEU A 63 2.90 -8.54 -18.84
C LEU A 63 3.65 -7.66 -19.85
N ARG A 64 4.93 -7.35 -19.61
CA ARG A 64 5.75 -6.60 -20.57
C ARG A 64 5.89 -7.30 -21.92
N SER A 65 6.03 -8.63 -21.91
CA SER A 65 6.11 -9.42 -23.15
C SER A 65 4.85 -9.32 -24.02
N LYS A 66 3.73 -8.92 -23.41
CA LYS A 66 2.45 -8.65 -24.09
C LYS A 66 2.30 -7.19 -24.51
N GLY A 67 3.34 -6.37 -24.36
CA GLY A 67 3.30 -4.95 -24.69
C GLY A 67 2.59 -4.08 -23.64
N VAL A 68 2.34 -4.59 -22.43
CA VAL A 68 1.76 -3.80 -21.34
C VAL A 68 2.84 -2.87 -20.77
N GLU A 69 2.54 -1.57 -20.77
CA GLU A 69 3.36 -0.56 -20.09
C GLU A 69 3.04 -0.55 -18.60
N ILE A 70 4.07 -0.72 -17.77
CA ILE A 70 3.95 -0.72 -16.32
C ILE A 70 4.47 0.61 -15.79
N VAL A 71 3.57 1.39 -15.18
CA VAL A 71 3.90 2.65 -14.51
C VAL A 71 3.52 2.51 -13.04
N VAL A 72 4.49 2.73 -12.14
CA VAL A 72 4.30 2.65 -10.70
C VAL A 72 4.56 4.01 -10.08
N ILE A 73 3.66 4.47 -9.22
CA ILE A 73 3.78 5.76 -8.53
C ILE A 73 3.83 5.50 -7.03
N LEU A 74 4.88 5.97 -6.37
CA LEU A 74 5.18 5.70 -4.97
C LEU A 74 5.38 7.01 -4.21
N GLY A 75 4.88 7.08 -2.98
CA GLY A 75 5.23 8.15 -2.05
C GLY A 75 6.51 7.82 -1.29
N GLN A 76 7.50 8.71 -1.29
CA GLN A 76 8.78 8.47 -0.62
C GLN A 76 8.64 8.22 0.89
N ASN A 77 7.69 8.90 1.54
CA ASN A 77 7.47 8.86 2.99
C ASN A 77 6.27 7.97 3.37
N ASP A 78 6.05 6.90 2.61
CA ASP A 78 5.04 5.89 2.92
C ASP A 78 5.36 5.21 4.27
N ARG A 79 4.32 5.03 5.09
CA ARG A 79 4.43 4.40 6.42
C ARG A 79 3.80 3.00 6.48
N ILE A 80 3.25 2.53 5.37
CA ILE A 80 2.64 1.21 5.23
C ILE A 80 3.60 0.25 4.53
N ILE A 81 4.28 0.71 3.48
CA ILE A 81 5.26 -0.07 2.73
C ILE A 81 6.65 0.57 2.73
N ASP A 82 7.66 -0.22 2.40
CA ASP A 82 9.02 0.26 2.15
C ASP A 82 9.12 0.74 0.70
N SER A 83 8.87 2.03 0.47
CA SER A 83 8.85 2.61 -0.86
C SER A 83 10.17 2.52 -1.61
N LEU A 84 11.30 2.47 -0.91
CA LEU A 84 12.61 2.33 -1.55
C LEU A 84 12.79 0.91 -2.08
N LYS A 85 12.45 -0.11 -1.28
CA LYS A 85 12.45 -1.49 -1.77
C LYS A 85 11.46 -1.72 -2.90
N ALA A 86 10.27 -1.12 -2.83
CA ALA A 86 9.30 -1.18 -3.91
C ALA A 86 9.85 -0.51 -5.18
N ASN A 87 10.48 0.67 -5.05
CA ASN A 87 11.11 1.36 -6.16
C ASN A 87 12.19 0.49 -6.83
N ASP A 88 13.08 -0.10 -6.03
CA ASP A 88 14.17 -0.94 -6.53
C ASP A 88 13.61 -2.14 -7.31
N PHE A 89 12.62 -2.84 -6.75
CA PHE A 89 11.96 -3.98 -7.38
C PHE A 89 11.24 -3.60 -8.68
N PHE A 90 10.37 -2.58 -8.67
CA PHE A 90 9.56 -2.24 -9.83
C PHE A 90 10.34 -1.56 -10.96
N SER A 91 11.49 -0.94 -10.65
CA SER A 91 12.35 -0.29 -11.66
C SER A 91 12.94 -1.28 -12.67
N GLU A 92 12.98 -2.57 -12.34
CA GLU A 92 13.40 -3.63 -13.27
C GLU A 92 12.35 -3.89 -14.37
N PHE A 93 11.09 -3.53 -14.12
CA PHE A 93 9.95 -3.92 -14.95
C PHE A 93 9.20 -2.75 -15.61
N GLY A 94 9.46 -1.50 -15.23
CA GLY A 94 8.70 -0.38 -15.76
C GLY A 94 9.24 0.98 -15.35
N ILE A 95 8.40 2.00 -15.53
CA ILE A 95 8.69 3.37 -15.11
C ILE A 95 8.19 3.54 -13.68
N VAL A 96 9.09 3.96 -12.78
CA VAL A 96 8.74 4.23 -11.39
C VAL A 96 8.89 5.73 -11.09
N TYR A 97 7.81 6.34 -10.60
CA TYR A 97 7.79 7.69 -10.09
C TYR A 97 7.80 7.67 -8.57
N LEU A 98 8.97 7.94 -7.97
CA LEU A 98 9.10 8.13 -6.53
C LEU A 98 8.92 9.61 -6.17
N ILE A 99 7.74 9.96 -5.66
CA ILE A 99 7.38 11.35 -5.31
C ILE A 99 8.01 11.71 -3.97
N LYS A 100 8.96 12.66 -4.00
CA LYS A 100 9.62 13.16 -2.80
C LYS A 100 8.62 13.75 -1.81
N ASN A 101 8.84 13.49 -0.52
CA ASN A 101 8.00 13.98 0.58
C ASN A 101 6.51 13.60 0.55
N ALA A 102 6.11 12.70 -0.35
CA ALA A 102 4.73 12.23 -0.45
C ALA A 102 4.46 11.02 0.46
N ASN A 103 3.24 10.94 1.00
CA ASN A 103 2.79 9.82 1.83
C ASN A 103 2.19 8.67 0.98
N HIS A 104 1.58 7.68 1.64
CA HIS A 104 0.93 6.53 1.00
C HIS A 104 -0.17 6.92 -0.02
N LEU A 105 -0.83 8.06 0.20
CA LEU A 105 -1.85 8.62 -0.70
C LEU A 105 -1.26 9.60 -1.72
N LEU A 106 0.07 9.61 -1.89
CA LEU A 106 0.81 10.51 -2.79
C LEU A 106 0.68 12.01 -2.44
N ASN A 107 0.11 12.34 -1.29
CA ASN A 107 0.00 13.72 -0.83
C ASN A 107 1.37 14.23 -0.38
N VAL A 108 1.85 15.29 -1.04
CA VAL A 108 3.12 15.95 -0.69
C VAL A 108 2.92 16.78 0.57
N SER A 109 3.77 16.56 1.57
CA SER A 109 3.89 17.50 2.68
C SER A 109 4.72 18.69 2.19
N LEU A 110 4.13 19.88 2.14
CA LEU A 110 4.90 21.10 1.93
C LEU A 110 5.76 21.34 3.18
N PRO A 111 7.04 21.75 3.02
CA PRO A 111 7.90 22.12 4.14
C PRO A 111 7.37 23.33 4.92
#